data_AF-A0AAD4IDL8-F1
#
_entry.id   AF-A0AAD4IDL8-F1
#
_cell.length_a   1.000
_cell.length_b   1.000
_cell.length_c   1.000
_cell.angle_alpha   90.00
_cell.angle_beta   90.00
_cell.angle_gamma   90.00
#
_symmetry.space_group_name_H-M   'P 1'
#
loop_
_entity.id
_entity.type
_entity.pdbx_description
1 polymer ?
#
loop_
_entity_poly.entity_id
_entity_poly.type
_entity_poly.pdbx_seq_one_letter_code
_entity_poly.pdbx_strand_id
1 'polypeptide(L)'
;MGFNNFELLAFFLCTSIFALLFSVWPKTKLITNREIMLLVSVFTAVAMGLLTHLFANRMLTNFLTDNVGEVHEKQLRDLAEAHRRQIASIKLESHREHLRIRGDLNNAALKFDRLYNEHDYIFGMFQEQMQHTQEQDDRIQYLEKKLQEFGQSTPVSHAPFSAPPSQIKFSFPPRRQRSDEALHSTTPANLLAQVVETEDE
;
A
#
# COMPACT_ATOMS: atom_id res chain seq x y z
N MET A 1 20.38 -12.24 38.01
CA MET A 1 21.27 -11.76 39.08
C MET A 1 22.23 -12.87 39.42
N GLY A 2 23.48 -12.77 38.95
CA GLY A 2 24.51 -13.79 39.19
C GLY A 2 25.00 -13.73 40.63
N PHE A 3 25.57 -14.84 41.12
CA PHE A 3 26.32 -14.84 42.36
C PHE A 3 27.36 -13.72 42.31
N ASN A 4 27.37 -12.87 43.32
CA ASN A 4 28.42 -11.86 43.42
C ASN A 4 29.75 -12.61 43.55
N ASN A 5 30.79 -12.17 42.84
CA ASN A 5 32.13 -12.79 42.94
C ASN A 5 32.60 -12.96 44.40
N PHE A 6 32.10 -12.09 45.28
CA PHE A 6 32.27 -12.15 46.73
C PHE A 6 31.64 -13.40 47.38
N GLU A 7 30.45 -13.83 46.97
CA GLU A 7 29.76 -15.01 47.50
C GLU A 7 30.46 -16.30 47.08
N LEU A 8 30.97 -16.37 45.85
CA LEU A 8 31.79 -17.49 45.38
C LEU A 8 33.13 -17.57 46.12
N LEU A 9 33.77 -16.42 46.35
CA LEU A 9 35.00 -16.33 47.12
C LEU A 9 34.77 -16.70 48.60
N ALA A 10 33.67 -16.23 49.20
CA ALA A 10 33.28 -16.61 50.55
C ALA A 10 32.97 -18.09 50.67
N PHE A 11 32.27 -18.68 49.69
CA PHE A 11 32.00 -20.12 49.66
C PHE A 11 33.31 -20.92 49.52
N PHE A 12 34.22 -20.52 48.64
CA PHE A 12 35.55 -21.14 48.48
C PHE A 12 36.39 -21.06 49.76
N LEU A 13 36.40 -19.91 50.43
CA LEU A 13 37.07 -19.78 51.72
C LEU A 13 36.41 -20.68 52.78
N CYS A 14 35.08 -20.73 52.82
CA CYS A 14 34.34 -21.57 53.77
C CYS A 14 34.57 -23.07 53.51
N THR A 15 34.62 -23.52 52.25
CA THR A 15 34.95 -24.90 51.88
C THR A 15 36.41 -25.25 52.24
N SER A 16 37.34 -24.31 52.06
CA SER A 16 38.75 -24.51 52.42
C SER A 16 38.95 -24.63 53.94
N ILE A 17 38.29 -23.79 54.73
CA ILE A 17 38.32 -23.83 56.20
C ILE A 17 37.66 -25.11 56.69
N PHE A 18 36.54 -25.50 56.10
CA PHE A 18 35.85 -26.76 56.41
C PHE A 18 36.76 -27.98 56.16
N ALA A 19 37.45 -28.02 55.02
CA ALA A 19 38.39 -29.10 54.70
C ALA A 19 39.57 -29.17 55.68
N LEU A 20 40.10 -28.02 56.10
CA LEU A 20 41.15 -27.94 57.12
C LEU A 20 40.68 -28.47 58.48
N LEU A 21 39.49 -28.06 58.93
CA LEU A 21 38.89 -28.54 60.19
C LEU A 21 38.67 -30.05 60.16
N PHE A 22 38.18 -30.58 59.04
CA PHE A 22 37.99 -32.02 58.85
C PHE A 22 39.32 -32.79 58.83
N SER A 23 40.38 -32.22 58.25
CA SER A 23 41.71 -32.84 58.25
C SER A 23 42.40 -32.85 59.62
N VAL A 24 42.10 -31.87 60.47
CA VAL A 24 42.70 -31.74 61.82
C VAL A 24 41.92 -32.56 62.86
N TRP A 25 40.61 -32.76 62.66
CA TRP A 25 39.74 -33.58 63.51
C TRP A 25 40.37 -34.88 64.02
N PRO A 26 40.91 -35.79 63.19
CA PRO A 26 41.44 -37.07 63.68
C PRO A 26 42.68 -36.92 64.58
N LYS A 27 43.31 -35.74 64.61
CA LYS A 27 44.57 -35.47 65.33
C LYS A 27 44.37 -34.72 66.64
N THR A 28 43.16 -34.21 66.92
CA THR A 28 42.91 -33.35 68.09
C THR A 28 41.75 -33.86 68.95
N LYS A 29 41.96 -34.00 70.27
CA LYS A 29 40.90 -34.36 71.24
C LYS A 29 39.98 -33.19 71.62
N LEU A 30 40.23 -31.98 71.10
CA LEU A 30 39.49 -30.77 71.45
C LEU A 30 38.13 -30.66 70.73
N ILE A 31 37.94 -31.35 69.61
CA ILE A 31 36.72 -31.25 68.80
C ILE A 31 35.86 -32.49 69.02
N THR A 32 34.61 -32.29 69.43
CA THR A 32 33.70 -33.40 69.69
C THR A 32 32.92 -33.80 68.43
N ASN A 33 32.59 -35.10 68.31
CA ASN A 33 31.86 -35.63 67.14
C ASN A 33 30.52 -34.92 66.87
N ARG A 34 29.87 -34.38 67.91
CA ARG A 34 28.61 -33.64 67.82
C ARG A 34 28.77 -32.29 67.10
N GLU A 35 29.85 -31.56 67.36
CA GLU A 35 30.11 -30.25 66.75
C GLU A 35 30.39 -30.40 65.25
N ILE A 36 31.12 -31.44 64.87
CA ILE A 36 31.43 -31.70 63.46
C ILE A 36 30.19 -32.16 62.70
N MET A 37 29.34 -33.00 63.31
CA MET A 37 28.08 -33.39 62.68
C MET A 37 27.19 -32.17 62.38
N LEU A 38 27.14 -31.20 63.30
CA LEU A 38 26.41 -29.94 63.11
C LEU A 38 27.04 -29.11 61.98
N LEU A 39 28.37 -28.98 61.97
CA LEU A 39 29.12 -28.24 60.96
C LEU A 39 28.94 -28.85 59.56
N VAL A 40 29.00 -30.18 59.45
CA VAL A 40 28.70 -30.93 58.22
C VAL A 40 27.26 -30.68 57.78
N SER A 41 26.27 -30.76 58.68
CA SER A 41 24.86 -30.54 58.31
C SER A 41 24.54 -29.14 57.82
N VAL A 42 25.17 -28.11 58.42
CA VAL A 42 24.99 -26.72 57.98
C VAL A 42 25.67 -26.51 56.63
N PHE A 43 26.87 -27.05 56.46
CA PHE A 43 27.60 -26.96 55.19
C PHE A 43 26.87 -27.66 54.05
N THR A 44 26.32 -28.87 54.28
CA THR A 44 25.54 -29.58 53.26
C THR A 44 24.25 -28.86 52.93
N ALA A 45 23.55 -28.27 53.91
CA ALA A 45 22.35 -27.47 53.65
C ALA A 45 22.65 -26.23 52.78
N VAL A 46 23.74 -25.52 53.07
CA VAL A 46 24.17 -24.36 52.26
C VAL A 46 24.61 -24.79 50.86
N ALA A 47 25.39 -25.87 50.74
CA ALA A 47 25.82 -26.39 49.45
C ALA A 47 24.63 -26.82 48.58
N MET A 48 23.64 -27.51 49.17
CA MET A 48 22.41 -27.90 48.49
C MET A 48 21.58 -26.68 48.06
N GLY A 49 21.44 -25.66 48.92
CA GLY A 49 20.74 -24.43 48.58
C GLY A 49 21.38 -23.64 47.43
N LEU A 50 22.71 -23.61 47.38
CA LEU A 50 23.45 -23.00 46.26
C LEU A 50 23.28 -23.79 44.97
N LEU A 51 23.34 -25.12 45.05
CA LEU A 51 23.14 -26.00 43.89
C LEU A 51 21.75 -25.79 43.30
N THR A 52 20.70 -25.82 44.13
CA THR A 52 19.32 -25.64 43.66
C THR A 52 19.11 -24.26 43.06
N HIS A 53 19.70 -23.20 43.63
CA HIS A 53 19.63 -21.85 43.08
C HIS A 53 20.29 -21.74 41.69
N LEU A 54 21.45 -22.37 41.49
CA LEU A 54 22.13 -22.40 40.19
C LEU A 54 21.32 -23.18 39.14
N PHE A 55 20.81 -24.36 39.50
CA PHE A 55 20.01 -25.17 38.59
C PHE A 55 18.67 -24.50 38.25
N ALA A 56 17.99 -23.89 39.21
CA ALA A 56 16.74 -23.17 38.99
C ALA A 56 16.92 -21.99 38.04
N ASN A 57 17.98 -21.18 38.24
CA ASN A 57 18.25 -20.05 37.36
C ASN A 57 18.58 -20.50 35.94
N ARG A 58 19.41 -21.53 35.76
CA ARG A 58 19.74 -22.06 34.43
C ARG A 58 18.52 -22.64 33.72
N MET A 59 17.66 -23.35 34.45
CA MET A 59 16.42 -23.90 33.91
C MET A 59 15.44 -22.79 33.52
N LEU A 60 15.30 -21.77 34.37
CA LEU A 60 14.43 -20.62 34.13
C LEU A 60 14.91 -19.78 32.94
N THR A 61 16.23 -19.54 32.82
CA THR A 61 16.77 -18.84 31.66
C THR A 61 16.55 -19.62 30.40
N ASN A 62 16.80 -20.93 30.40
CA ASN A 62 16.59 -21.76 29.21
C ASN A 62 15.10 -21.80 28.81
N PHE A 63 14.20 -21.97 29.78
CA PHE A 63 12.77 -21.96 29.53
C PHE A 63 12.31 -20.59 29.01
N LEU A 64 12.78 -19.49 29.59
CA LEU A 64 12.45 -18.15 29.12
C LEU A 64 13.01 -17.89 27.72
N THR A 65 14.26 -18.23 27.45
CA THR A 65 14.88 -18.01 26.14
C THR A 65 14.22 -18.84 25.04
N ASP A 66 13.87 -20.10 25.34
CA ASP A 66 13.27 -21.01 24.37
C ASP A 66 11.83 -20.58 24.05
N ASN A 67 11.00 -20.31 25.07
CA ASN A 67 9.63 -19.84 24.85
C ASN A 67 9.57 -18.42 24.26
N VAL A 68 10.46 -17.50 24.67
CA VAL A 68 10.52 -16.16 24.08
C VAL A 68 11.00 -16.24 22.63
N GLY A 69 11.94 -17.13 22.32
CA GLY A 69 12.38 -17.40 20.95
C GLY A 69 11.24 -17.94 20.09
N GLU A 70 10.51 -18.95 20.57
CA GLU A 70 9.38 -19.54 19.84
C GLU A 70 8.24 -18.52 19.62
N VAL A 71 7.89 -17.74 20.65
CA VAL A 71 6.87 -16.70 20.55
C VAL A 71 7.31 -15.61 19.56
N HIS A 72 8.57 -15.19 19.59
CA HIS A 72 9.08 -14.19 18.68
C HIS A 72 9.08 -14.69 17.23
N GLU A 73 9.53 -15.92 16.98
CA GLU A 73 9.49 -16.53 15.65
C GLU A 73 8.05 -16.64 15.14
N LYS A 74 7.12 -17.06 16.00
CA LYS A 74 5.71 -17.14 15.66
C LYS A 74 5.13 -15.77 15.32
N GLN A 75 5.44 -14.73 16.10
CA GLN A 75 5.00 -13.37 15.82
C GLN A 75 5.55 -12.85 14.48
N LEU A 76 6.81 -13.12 14.15
CA LEU A 76 7.39 -12.77 12.86
C LEU A 76 6.69 -13.50 11.71
N ARG A 77 6.40 -14.79 11.88
CA ARG A 77 5.69 -15.58 10.87
C ARG A 77 4.27 -15.09 10.67
N ASP A 78 3.54 -14.83 11.74
CA ASP A 78 2.18 -14.30 11.70
C ASP A 78 2.15 -12.91 11.06
N LEU A 79 3.13 -12.05 11.35
CA LEU A 79 3.28 -10.73 10.73
C LEU A 79 3.55 -10.84 9.23
N ALA A 80 4.49 -11.71 8.82
CA ALA A 80 4.81 -11.93 7.42
C ALA A 80 3.59 -12.49 6.65
N GLU A 81 2.82 -13.38 7.26
CA GLU A 81 1.61 -13.92 6.67
C GLU A 81 0.49 -12.86 6.55
N ALA A 82 0.28 -12.05 7.60
CA ALA A 82 -0.67 -10.93 7.57
C ALA A 82 -0.31 -9.93 6.46
N HIS A 83 0.97 -9.57 6.34
CA HIS A 83 1.46 -8.69 5.29
C HIS A 83 1.24 -9.29 3.90
N ARG A 84 1.52 -10.58 3.71
CA ARG A 84 1.27 -11.29 2.45
C ARG A 84 -0.22 -11.27 2.07
N ARG A 85 -1.12 -11.51 3.04
CA ARG A 85 -2.58 -11.45 2.83
C ARG A 85 -3.03 -10.04 2.44
N GLN A 86 -2.48 -9.02 3.11
CA GLN A 86 -2.78 -7.62 2.80
C GLN A 86 -2.29 -7.22 1.40
N ILE A 87 -1.09 -7.62 1.00
CA ILE A 87 -0.61 -7.37 -0.38
C ILE A 87 -1.53 -8.05 -1.40
N ALA A 88 -1.95 -9.29 -1.14
CA ALA A 88 -2.85 -10.00 -2.04
C ALA A 88 -4.21 -9.30 -2.17
N SER A 89 -4.79 -8.81 -1.06
CA SER A 89 -6.06 -8.08 -1.08
C SER A 89 -5.93 -6.75 -1.82
N ILE A 90 -4.87 -5.98 -1.57
CA ILE A 90 -4.61 -4.71 -2.27
C ILE A 90 -4.44 -4.94 -3.78
N LYS A 91 -3.71 -5.98 -4.18
CA LYS A 91 -3.54 -6.32 -5.61
C LYS A 91 -4.87 -6.67 -6.27
N LEU A 92 -5.72 -7.44 -5.59
CA LEU A 92 -7.04 -7.79 -6.11
C LEU A 92 -7.93 -6.56 -6.26
N GLU A 93 -7.97 -5.70 -5.24
CA GLU A 93 -8.78 -4.47 -5.27
C GLU A 93 -8.28 -3.50 -6.35
N SER A 94 -6.96 -3.33 -6.47
CA SER A 94 -6.34 -2.53 -7.53
C SER A 94 -6.70 -3.04 -8.92
N HIS A 95 -6.68 -4.37 -9.13
CA HIS A 95 -7.08 -4.95 -10.41
C HIS A 95 -8.56 -4.71 -10.72
N ARG A 96 -9.43 -4.84 -9.70
CA ARG A 96 -10.87 -4.58 -9.83
C ARG A 96 -11.16 -3.14 -10.21
N GLU A 97 -10.52 -2.18 -9.54
CA GLU A 97 -10.68 -0.76 -9.85
C GLU A 97 -10.10 -0.41 -11.23
N HIS A 98 -8.99 -1.03 -11.63
CA HIS A 98 -8.46 -0.84 -12.98
C HIS A 98 -9.44 -1.31 -14.07
N LEU A 99 -10.08 -2.48 -13.88
CA LEU A 99 -11.12 -2.96 -14.80
C LEU A 99 -12.34 -2.05 -14.81
N ARG A 100 -12.75 -1.53 -13.65
CA ARG A 100 -13.87 -0.58 -13.53
C ARG A 100 -13.60 0.71 -14.31
N ILE A 101 -12.44 1.33 -14.08
CA ILE A 101 -12.03 2.56 -14.78
C ILE A 101 -11.93 2.32 -16.28
N ARG A 102 -11.42 1.17 -16.71
CA ARG A 102 -11.37 0.80 -18.13
C ARG A 102 -12.77 0.67 -18.74
N GLY A 103 -13.70 0.08 -18.00
CA GLY A 103 -15.11 0.01 -18.39
C GLY A 103 -15.74 1.39 -18.54
N ASP A 104 -15.54 2.27 -17.55
CA ASP A 104 -16.05 3.64 -17.58
C ASP A 104 -15.45 4.46 -18.73
N LEU A 105 -14.16 4.29 -19.02
CA LEU A 105 -13.47 4.94 -20.12
C LEU A 105 -14.04 4.48 -21.47
N ASN A 106 -14.27 3.17 -21.65
CA ASN A 106 -14.88 2.64 -22.87
C ASN A 106 -16.31 3.15 -23.03
N ASN A 107 -17.11 3.19 -21.96
CA ASN A 107 -18.47 3.73 -22.01
C ASN A 107 -18.47 5.22 -22.37
N ALA A 108 -17.56 6.00 -21.77
CA ALA A 108 -17.39 7.41 -22.13
C ALA A 108 -16.98 7.58 -23.61
N ALA A 109 -16.06 6.74 -24.11
CA ALA A 109 -15.65 6.76 -25.51
C ALA A 109 -16.84 6.51 -26.45
N LEU A 110 -17.67 5.49 -26.17
CA LEU A 110 -18.89 5.22 -26.95
C LEU A 110 -19.87 6.39 -26.95
N LYS A 111 -20.01 7.09 -25.82
CA LYS A 111 -20.85 8.29 -25.73
C LYS A 111 -20.30 9.43 -26.58
N PHE A 112 -18.98 9.61 -26.60
CA PHE A 112 -18.34 10.61 -27.46
C PHE A 112 -18.51 10.28 -28.95
N ASP A 113 -18.32 9.02 -29.34
CA ASP A 113 -18.52 8.58 -30.73
C ASP A 113 -19.96 8.82 -31.17
N ARG A 114 -20.94 8.51 -30.29
CA ARG A 114 -22.35 8.80 -30.54
C ARG A 114 -22.60 10.30 -30.72
N LEU A 115 -22.11 11.14 -29.80
CA LEU A 115 -22.24 12.60 -29.88
C LEU A 115 -21.61 13.15 -31.17
N TYR A 116 -20.48 12.59 -31.59
CA TYR A 116 -19.81 12.99 -32.82
C TYR A 116 -20.65 12.64 -34.05
N ASN A 117 -21.20 11.42 -34.10
CA ASN A 117 -22.07 11.00 -35.19
C ASN A 117 -23.37 11.82 -35.25
N GLU A 118 -23.98 12.12 -34.09
CA GLU A 118 -25.16 12.99 -34.00
C GLU A 118 -24.84 14.42 -34.46
N HIS A 119 -23.68 14.96 -34.05
CA HIS A 119 -23.20 16.26 -34.51
C HIS A 119 -23.00 16.29 -36.03
N ASP A 120 -22.31 15.30 -36.60
CA ASP A 120 -22.04 15.23 -38.03
C ASP A 120 -23.35 15.10 -38.84
N TYR A 121 -24.32 14.33 -38.35
CA TYR A 121 -25.64 14.23 -38.96
C TYR A 121 -26.38 15.58 -38.95
N ILE A 122 -26.45 16.25 -37.80
CA ILE A 122 -27.13 17.54 -37.67
C ILE A 122 -26.43 18.60 -38.52
N PHE A 123 -25.10 18.61 -38.52
CA PHE A 123 -24.29 19.52 -39.31
C PHE A 123 -24.53 19.32 -40.81
N GLY A 124 -24.56 18.07 -41.28
CA GLY A 124 -24.87 17.74 -42.68
C GLY A 124 -26.27 18.21 -43.08
N MET A 125 -27.29 17.87 -42.29
CA MET A 125 -28.67 18.32 -42.52
C MET A 125 -28.78 19.84 -42.57
N PHE A 126 -28.09 20.54 -41.67
CA PHE A 126 -28.08 21.99 -41.64
C PHE A 126 -27.40 22.57 -42.88
N GLN A 127 -26.26 22.01 -43.29
CA GLN A 127 -25.54 22.44 -44.49
C GLN A 127 -26.39 22.26 -45.76
N GLU A 128 -27.11 21.13 -45.89
CA GLU A 128 -28.05 20.89 -46.98
C GLU A 128 -29.19 21.91 -46.99
N GLN A 129 -29.76 22.23 -45.83
CA GLN A 129 -30.80 23.25 -45.72
C GLN A 129 -30.29 24.61 -46.17
N MET A 130 -29.08 25.01 -45.76
CA MET A 130 -28.48 26.28 -46.18
C MET A 130 -28.24 26.33 -47.68
N GLN A 131 -27.78 25.23 -48.28
CA GLN A 131 -27.61 25.13 -49.73
C GLN A 131 -28.96 25.28 -50.46
N HIS A 132 -30.00 24.58 -49.99
CA HIS A 132 -31.33 24.67 -50.60
C HIS A 132 -31.93 26.08 -50.50
N THR A 133 -31.77 26.76 -49.35
CA THR A 133 -32.18 28.17 -49.21
C THR A 133 -31.43 29.08 -50.18
N GLN A 134 -30.12 28.88 -50.33
CA GLN A 134 -29.33 29.66 -51.28
C GLN A 134 -29.74 29.41 -52.74
N GLU A 135 -30.01 28.17 -53.12
CA GLU A 135 -30.53 27.83 -54.45
C GLU A 135 -31.92 28.46 -54.71
N GLN A 136 -32.77 28.54 -53.68
CA GLN A 136 -34.05 29.26 -53.78
C GLN A 136 -33.85 30.76 -53.98
N ASP A 137 -32.98 31.38 -53.19
CA ASP A 137 -32.65 32.81 -53.31
C ASP A 137 -32.09 33.14 -54.70
N ASP A 138 -31.18 32.31 -55.23
CA ASP A 138 -30.62 32.46 -56.58
C ASP A 138 -31.71 32.36 -57.66
N ARG A 139 -32.66 31.43 -57.51
CA ARG A 139 -33.81 31.30 -58.43
C ARG A 139 -34.74 32.50 -58.36
N ILE A 140 -35.00 33.02 -57.16
CA ILE A 140 -35.80 34.24 -56.96
C ILE A 140 -35.11 35.42 -57.65
N GLN A 141 -33.82 35.64 -57.39
CA GLN A 141 -33.05 36.72 -58.02
C GLN A 141 -33.03 36.60 -59.55
N TYR A 142 -32.90 35.38 -60.08
CA TYR A 142 -32.97 35.16 -61.52
C TYR A 142 -34.34 35.54 -62.10
N LEU A 143 -35.44 35.14 -61.44
CA LEU A 143 -36.80 35.47 -61.87
C LEU A 143 -37.10 36.96 -61.75
N GLU A 144 -36.66 37.61 -60.66
CA GLU A 144 -36.78 39.06 -60.48
C GLU A 144 -36.05 39.83 -61.58
N LYS A 145 -34.80 39.42 -61.89
CA LYS A 145 -34.04 40.00 -62.99
C LYS A 145 -34.77 39.82 -64.33
N LYS A 146 -35.36 38.65 -64.58
CA LYS A 146 -36.17 38.40 -65.78
C LYS A 146 -37.42 39.27 -65.83
N LEU A 147 -38.17 39.41 -64.74
CA LEU A 147 -39.34 40.29 -64.66
C LEU A 147 -38.98 41.77 -64.91
N GLN A 148 -37.83 42.20 -64.39
CA GLN A 148 -37.29 43.54 -64.63
C GLN A 148 -36.96 43.76 -66.11
N GLU A 149 -36.39 42.78 -66.81
CA GLU A 149 -36.15 42.83 -68.27
C GLU A 149 -37.45 43.02 -69.08
N PHE A 150 -38.58 42.49 -68.60
CA PHE A 150 -39.90 42.64 -69.23
C PHE A 150 -40.68 43.89 -68.78
N GLY A 151 -40.06 44.78 -68.00
CA GLY A 151 -40.66 46.05 -67.58
C GLY A 151 -41.65 45.96 -66.40
N GLN A 152 -41.73 44.81 -65.72
CA GLN A 152 -42.50 44.66 -64.49
C GLN A 152 -41.57 44.82 -63.28
N SER A 153 -41.46 46.03 -62.75
CA SER A 153 -40.70 46.31 -61.52
C SER A 153 -41.65 46.38 -60.32
N THR A 154 -41.86 45.26 -59.63
CA THR A 154 -42.42 45.29 -58.27
C THR A 154 -41.28 45.21 -57.25
N PRO A 155 -41.14 46.19 -56.34
CA PRO A 155 -40.11 46.13 -55.31
C PRO A 155 -40.55 45.13 -54.23
N VAL A 156 -39.97 43.93 -54.25
CA VAL A 156 -40.19 42.95 -53.19
C VAL A 156 -39.12 43.13 -52.13
N SER A 157 -39.47 43.80 -51.03
CA SER A 157 -38.62 43.92 -49.85
C SER A 157 -38.63 42.58 -49.10
N HIS A 158 -37.72 41.67 -49.47
CA HIS A 158 -37.51 40.45 -48.69
C HIS A 158 -36.65 40.75 -47.47
N ALA A 159 -37.24 40.63 -46.28
CA ALA A 159 -36.47 40.44 -45.05
C ALA A 159 -35.91 39.01 -45.04
N PRO A 160 -34.63 38.78 -44.73
CA PRO A 160 -34.08 37.44 -44.67
C PRO A 160 -34.75 36.67 -43.53
N PHE A 161 -35.30 35.48 -43.83
CA PHE A 161 -36.03 34.66 -42.87
C PHE A 161 -35.13 33.92 -41.86
N SER A 162 -33.81 34.14 -41.89
CA SER A 162 -32.85 33.61 -40.90
C SER A 162 -31.46 34.23 -41.12
N ALA A 163 -30.56 34.07 -40.14
CA ALA A 163 -29.18 34.55 -40.25
C ALA A 163 -28.49 33.93 -41.48
N PRO A 164 -27.65 34.69 -42.21
CA PRO A 164 -26.95 34.20 -43.39
C PRO A 164 -26.15 32.93 -43.09
N PRO A 165 -26.05 31.98 -44.05
CA PRO A 165 -25.23 30.77 -43.95
C PRO A 165 -23.82 31.02 -43.41
N SER A 166 -23.22 32.13 -43.82
CA SER A 166 -21.86 32.53 -43.48
C SER A 166 -21.65 32.93 -42.02
N GLN A 167 -22.73 33.15 -41.25
CA GLN A 167 -22.68 33.59 -39.85
C GLN A 167 -22.88 32.45 -38.85
N ILE A 168 -23.30 31.26 -39.29
CA ILE A 168 -23.61 30.13 -38.40
C ILE A 168 -22.41 29.17 -38.37
N LYS A 169 -21.67 29.18 -37.26
CA LYS A 169 -20.51 28.32 -37.05
C LYS A 169 -20.77 27.36 -35.90
N PHE A 170 -20.84 26.07 -36.21
CA PHE A 170 -20.89 25.02 -35.20
C PHE A 170 -19.50 24.74 -34.66
N SER A 171 -19.37 24.71 -33.33
CA SER A 171 -18.16 24.24 -32.67
C SER A 171 -18.16 22.72 -32.66
N PHE A 172 -17.07 22.10 -33.08
CA PHE A 172 -16.89 20.67 -32.94
C PHE A 172 -17.01 20.25 -31.48
N PRO A 173 -17.64 19.09 -31.19
CA PRO A 173 -17.64 18.55 -29.84
C PRO A 173 -16.19 18.29 -29.37
N PRO A 174 -15.90 18.44 -28.06
CA PRO A 174 -14.55 18.25 -27.54
C PRO A 174 -14.10 16.81 -27.79
N ARG A 175 -13.15 16.64 -28.72
CA ARG A 175 -12.51 15.35 -29.00
C ARG A 175 -11.40 15.15 -27.99
N ARG A 176 -11.44 14.08 -27.20
CA ARG A 176 -10.26 13.63 -26.46
C ARG A 176 -9.19 13.34 -27.50
N GLN A 177 -8.12 14.15 -27.53
CA GLN A 177 -6.87 13.72 -28.14
C GLN A 177 -6.49 12.44 -27.42
N ARG A 178 -6.57 11.32 -28.13
CA ARG A 178 -6.01 10.06 -27.68
C ARG A 178 -4.51 10.33 -27.64
N SER A 179 -3.99 10.73 -26.48
CA SER A 179 -2.55 10.81 -26.32
C SER A 179 -2.04 9.39 -26.52
N ASP A 180 -1.32 9.17 -27.62
CA ASP A 180 -0.58 7.94 -27.90
C ASP A 180 0.56 7.71 -26.88
N GLU A 181 0.62 8.50 -25.80
CA GLU A 181 1.48 8.28 -24.64
C GLU A 181 1.09 7.05 -23.81
N ALA A 182 -0.02 6.39 -24.12
CA ALA A 182 -0.41 5.12 -23.48
C ALA A 182 0.34 3.88 -24.01
N LEU A 183 1.30 4.01 -24.93
CA LEU A 183 2.17 2.90 -25.35
C LEU A 183 3.50 2.83 -24.57
N HIS A 184 3.88 3.89 -23.84
CA HIS A 184 5.13 3.94 -23.07
C HIS A 184 5.00 4.33 -21.60
N SER A 185 3.78 4.47 -21.05
CA SER A 185 3.63 4.48 -19.60
C SER A 185 3.77 3.04 -19.06
N THR A 186 5.01 2.57 -18.96
CA THR A 186 5.39 1.70 -17.84
C THR A 186 5.07 2.47 -16.58
N THR A 187 3.84 2.32 -16.09
CA THR A 187 3.48 2.63 -14.72
C THR A 187 4.56 1.99 -13.86
N PRO A 188 5.33 2.73 -13.06
CA PRO A 188 6.32 2.11 -12.20
C PRO A 188 5.55 1.20 -11.25
N ALA A 189 5.64 -0.10 -11.49
CA ALA A 189 5.33 -1.09 -10.49
C ALA A 189 6.28 -0.78 -9.33
N ASN A 190 5.73 -0.29 -8.22
CA ASN A 190 6.38 0.08 -6.96
C ASN A 190 6.54 1.58 -6.69
N LEU A 191 5.47 2.21 -6.21
CA LEU A 191 5.59 3.31 -5.24
C LEU A 191 5.58 2.80 -3.77
N LEU A 192 5.35 1.50 -3.57
CA LEU A 192 5.32 0.85 -2.24
C LEU A 192 6.60 0.09 -1.88
N ALA A 193 7.56 -0.08 -2.81
CA ALA A 193 8.87 -0.66 -2.49
C ALA A 193 9.88 0.36 -1.96
N GLN A 194 9.47 1.64 -1.85
CA GLN A 194 10.28 2.72 -1.29
C GLN A 194 9.92 2.97 0.19
N VAL A 195 9.58 1.91 0.93
CA VAL A 195 9.78 1.90 2.38
C VAL A 195 11.10 1.18 2.56
N VAL A 196 12.18 1.96 2.42
CA VAL A 196 13.55 1.55 2.75
C VAL A 196 13.53 1.15 4.21
N GLU A 197 13.83 -0.12 4.46
CA GLU A 197 14.34 -0.63 5.73
C GLU A 197 15.42 0.34 6.19
N THR A 198 15.11 1.11 7.23
CA THR A 198 16.11 1.85 7.99
C THR A 198 16.67 0.86 9.01
N GLU A 199 17.55 -0.01 8.54
CA GLU A 199 18.48 -0.75 9.39
C GLU A 199 19.84 -0.01 9.43
N ASP A 200 20.34 0.07 10.66
CA ASP A 200 21.73 0.22 11.11
C ASP A 200 22.40 1.62 11.15
N GLU A 201 22.32 2.24 12.33
CA GLU A 201 23.49 2.74 13.08
C GLU A 201 23.51 2.15 14.50
#